data_AF-A0A848U7A0-F1
#
_entry.id   AF-A0A848U7A0-F1
#
_cell.length_a   1.000
_cell.length_b   1.000
_cell.length_c   1.000
_cell.angle_alpha   90.00
_cell.angle_beta   90.00
_cell.angle_gamma   90.00
#
_symmetry.space_group_name_H-M   'P 1'
#
loop_
_entity.id
_entity.type
_entity.pdbx_description
1 polymer ?
#
loop_
_entity_poly.entity_id
_entity_poly.type
_entity_poly.pdbx_seq_one_letter_code
_entity_poly.pdbx_strand_id
1 'polypeptide(L)' 'MYLFVSVVLFAGFVGNVLLGSMTGKPLLGNIGELLLLIGVSVSFVAAILSAERARTLKEDNQNQTHSG' A
#
# COMPACT_ATOMS: atom_id res chain seq x y z
N MET A 1 0.01 7.84 -6.24
CA MET A 1 1.17 8.14 -5.35
C MET A 1 1.26 7.16 -4.18
N TYR A 2 0.16 6.90 -3.45
CA TYR A 2 0.11 5.95 -2.33
C TYR A 2 0.36 4.46 -2.70
N LEU A 3 -0.04 4.02 -3.90
CA LEU A 3 0.21 2.63 -4.33
C LEU A 3 1.70 2.29 -4.46
N PHE A 4 2.51 3.21 -4.97
CA PHE A 4 3.95 2.98 -5.09
C PHE A 4 4.61 2.81 -3.71
N VAL A 5 4.21 3.64 -2.74
CA VAL A 5 4.66 3.54 -1.35
C VAL A 5 4.28 2.20 -0.73
N SER A 6 3.03 1.74 -0.95
CA SER A 6 2.56 0.44 -0.46
C SER A 6 3.36 -0.73 -1.06
N VAL A 7 3.65 -0.70 -2.36
CA VAL A 7 4.46 -1.74 -3.02
C VAL A 7 5.88 -1.78 -2.47
N VAL A 8 6.52 -0.63 -2.26
CA VAL A 8 7.88 -0.56 -1.69
C VAL A 8 7.92 -1.09 -0.26
N LEU A 9 6.97 -0.70 0.59
CA LEU A 9 6.86 -1.21 1.96
C LEU A 9 6.63 -2.73 1.99
N PHE A 10 5.77 -3.23 1.10
CA PHE A 10 5.49 -4.67 0.99
C PHE A 10 6.71 -5.46 0.50
N ALA A 11 7.46 -4.93 -0.48
CA ALA A 11 8.70 -5.54 -0.92
C ALA A 11 9.75 -5.60 0.21
N GLY A 12 9.84 -4.56 1.04
CA GLY A 12 10.68 -4.55 2.24
C GLY A 12 10.28 -5.64 3.25
N PHE A 13 8.98 -5.84 3.47
CA PHE A 13 8.46 -6.93 4.31
C PHE A 13 8.88 -8.31 3.77
N VAL A 14 8.58 -8.56 2.50
CA VAL A 14 8.89 -9.83 1.84
C VAL A 14 10.40 -10.11 1.87
N GLY A 15 11.22 -9.09 1.65
CA GLY A 15 12.68 -9.18 1.77
C GLY A 15 13.15 -9.56 3.17
N ASN A 16 12.57 -8.97 4.22
CA ASN A 16 12.90 -9.32 5.61
C ASN A 16 12.55 -10.79 5.92
N VAL A 17 11.36 -11.23 5.53
CA VAL A 17 10.89 -12.60 5.74
C VAL A 17 11.77 -13.61 4.98
N LEU A 18 12.10 -13.32 3.72
CA LEU A 18 13.02 -14.15 2.92
C LEU A 18 14.40 -14.26 3.58
N LEU A 19 14.99 -13.13 4.01
CA LEU A 19 16.28 -13.14 4.70
C LEU A 19 16.21 -13.91 6.01
N GLY A 20 15.17 -13.70 6.81
CA GLY A 20 14.94 -14.41 8.06
C GLY A 20 14.83 -15.93 7.87
N SER A 21 14.08 -16.34 6.85
CA SER A 21 13.89 -17.74 6.49
C SER A 21 15.18 -18.40 6.00
N MET A 22 15.97 -17.71 5.16
CA MET A 22 17.19 -18.28 4.58
C MET A 22 18.38 -18.27 5.54
N THR A 23 18.52 -17.25 6.37
CA THR A 23 19.71 -17.04 7.22
C THR A 23 19.48 -17.40 8.70
N GLY A 24 18.23 -17.60 9.11
CA GLY A 24 17.84 -17.75 10.51
C GLY A 24 18.01 -16.46 11.34
N LYS A 25 18.39 -15.34 10.71
CA LYS A 25 18.66 -14.05 11.36
C LYS A 25 17.92 -12.92 10.64
N PRO A 26 16.60 -12.76 10.89
CA PRO A 26 15.84 -11.68 10.29
C PRO A 26 16.36 -10.31 10.76
N LEU A 27 16.31 -9.31 9.87
CA LEU A 27 16.72 -7.93 10.16
C LEU A 27 15.74 -7.26 11.14
N LEU A 28 14.44 -7.49 10.94
CA LEU A 28 13.37 -7.17 11.88
C LEU A 28 12.88 -8.46 12.55
N GLY A 29 12.83 -8.50 13.88
CA GLY A 29 12.20 -9.60 14.61
C GLY A 29 10.66 -9.58 14.51
N ASN A 30 9.99 -10.60 15.08
CA ASN A 30 8.54 -10.82 14.96
C ASN A 30 7.66 -9.57 15.20
N ILE A 31 8.00 -8.74 16.19
CA ILE A 31 7.25 -7.51 16.49
C ILE A 31 7.45 -6.46 15.40
N GLY A 32 8.68 -6.33 14.89
CA GLY A 32 9.00 -5.40 13.80
C GLY A 32 8.31 -5.81 12.49
N GLU A 33 8.28 -7.10 12.19
CA GLU A 33 7.53 -7.64 11.05
C GLU A 33 6.03 -7.36 11.16
N LEU A 34 5.44 -7.57 12.35
CA LEU A 34 4.03 -7.28 12.60
C LEU A 34 3.72 -5.79 12.39
N LEU A 35 4.54 -4.89 12.95
CA LEU A 35 4.36 -3.44 12.81
C LEU A 35 4.52 -2.97 11.35
N LEU A 36 5.50 -3.52 10.63
CA LEU A 36 5.70 -3.24 9.22
C LEU A 36 4.48 -3.68 8.40
N LEU A 37 3.92 -4.87 8.68
CA LEU A 37 2.72 -5.38 8.02
C LEU A 37 1.50 -4.51 8.26
N ILE A 38 1.33 -4.00 9.48
CA ILE A 38 0.28 -3.03 9.83
C ILE A 38 0.45 -1.76 8.98
N GLY A 39 1.66 -1.22 8.90
CA GLY A 39 1.96 -0.03 8.07
C GLY A 39 1.68 -0.24 6.59
N VAL A 40 2.03 -1.42 6.05
CA VAL A 40 1.70 -1.83 4.67
C VAL A 40 0.18 -1.85 4.48
N SER A 41 -0.56 -2.50 5.38
CA SER A 41 -2.01 -2.65 5.31
C SER A 41 -2.74 -1.30 5.33
N VAL A 42 -2.40 -0.43 6.28
CA VAL A 42 -3.00 0.91 6.39
C VAL A 42 -2.69 1.75 5.14
N SER A 43 -1.44 1.73 4.66
CA SER A 43 -1.04 2.46 3.46
C SER A 43 -1.75 1.93 2.21
N PHE A 44 -1.95 0.62 2.12
CA PHE A 44 -2.68 -0.02 1.02
C PHE A 44 -4.15 0.42 1.01
N VAL A 45 -4.84 0.35 2.15
CA VAL A 45 -6.24 0.81 2.27
C VAL A 45 -6.36 2.29 1.90
N ALA A 46 -5.47 3.15 2.42
CA ALA A 46 -5.44 4.56 2.06
C ALA A 46 -5.22 4.79 0.56
N ALA A 47 -4.38 3.96 -0.08
CA ALA A 47 -4.16 4.03 -1.52
C ALA A 47 -5.42 3.68 -2.33
N ILE A 48 -6.17 2.66 -1.91
CA ILE A 48 -7.43 2.28 -2.55
C ILE A 48 -8.47 3.38 -2.39
N LEU A 49 -8.71 3.88 -1.18
CA LEU A 49 -9.67 4.97 -0.95
C LEU A 49 -9.30 6.24 -1.74
N SER A 50 -8.02 6.57 -1.81
CA SER A 50 -7.55 7.69 -2.63
C SER A 50 -7.79 7.46 -4.13
N ALA A 51 -7.68 6.21 -4.62
CA ALA A 51 -7.93 5.88 -6.01
C ALA A 51 -9.43 5.92 -6.34
N GLU A 52 -10.29 5.45 -5.43
CA GLU A 52 -11.74 5.53 -5.58
C GLU A 52 -12.23 6.98 -5.61
N ARG A 53 -11.78 7.81 -4.66
CA ARG A 53 -12.13 9.23 -4.63
C ARG A 53 -11.75 9.94 -5.93
N ALA A 54 -10.60 9.60 -6.51
CA ALA A 54 -10.15 10.16 -7.78
C ALA A 54 -11.03 9.74 -8.97
N ARG A 55 -11.63 8.55 -8.93
CA ARG A 55 -12.58 8.07 -9.97
C ARG A 55 -13.90 8.81 -9.89
N THR A 56 -14.48 8.93 -8.69
CA THR A 56 -15.76 9.66 -8.48
C THR A 56 -15.66 11.12 -8.95
N LEU A 57 -14.57 11.81 -8.63
CA LEU A 57 -14.33 13.18 -9.10
C LEU A 57 -14.26 13.29 -10.63
N LYS A 58 -13.79 12.24 -11.30
CA LYS A 58 -13.66 12.20 -12.76
C LYS A 58 -15.02 11.95 -13.44
N GLU A 59 -15.85 11.12 -12.82
CA GLU A 59 -17.23 10.84 -13.26
C GLU A 59 -18.13 12.08 -13.14
N ASP A 60 -18.05 12.81 -12.02
CA ASP A 60 -18.82 14.06 -11.81
C ASP A 60 -18.49 15.13 -12.86
N ASN A 61 -17.22 15.28 -13.24
CA ASN A 61 -16.81 16.23 -14.27
C ASN A 61 -17.30 15.83 -15.67
N GLN A 62 -17.35 14.53 -15.99
CA GLN A 62 -17.83 14.04 -17.29
C GLN A 62 -19.34 14.21 -17.47
N ASN A 63 -20.13 14.02 -16.41
CA ASN A 63 -21.58 14.20 -16.47
C ASN A 63 -22.00 15.66 -16.67
N GLN A 64 -21.21 16.61 -16.15
CA GLN A 64 -21.44 18.05 -16.36
C GLN A 64 -21.11 18.50 -17.79
N THR A 65 -20.11 17.91 -18.45
CA THR A 65 -19.75 18.25 -19.84
C THR A 65 -20.71 17.73 -20.91
N HIS A 66 -21.57 16.76 -20.60
CA HIS A 66 -22.56 16.21 -21.54
C HIS A 66 -23.95 16.83 -21.43
N SER A 67 -24.19 17.72 -20.45
CA SER A 67 -25.49 18.37 -20.24
C SER A 67 -25.49 19.88 -20.59
N GLY A 68 -24.44 20.37 -21.27
CA GLY A 68 -24.27 21.78 -21.69
C GLY A 68 -24.42 21.96 -23.19
#